data_AF-W9TCP7-F1
#
_entry.id   AF-W9TCP7-F1
#
_cell.length_a   1.000
_cell.length_b   1.000
_cell.length_c   1.000
_cell.angle_alpha   90.00
_cell.angle_beta   90.00
_cell.angle_gamma   90.00
#
_symmetry.space_group_name_H-M   'P 1'
#
loop_
_entity.id
_entity.type
_entity.pdbx_description
1 polymer ?
#
loop_
_entity_poly.entity_id
_entity_poly.type
_entity_poly.pdbx_seq_one_letter_code
_entity_poly.pdbx_strand_id
1 'polypeptide(L)'
;MDVVRQALPMVLTMLKMALVICIPLVLLIGTYDLKTVVTVSCVQFALFFVDFWFQLARWIDSTILDALYGWHSPHSNFNPLMGLNNAFGDMLLNFVMAMMFIVLPTFWVMALGWAGVRAGNFLGGLITGTSYAKSAGGSGSRLAMTAVSKGAAK
;
A
#
# COMPACT_ATOMS: atom_id res chain seq x y z
N MET A 1 17.55 19.78 -6.11
CA MET A 1 16.34 19.00 -5.76
C MET A 1 15.95 18.03 -6.88
N ASP A 2 16.53 18.20 -8.08
CA ASP A 2 16.36 17.31 -9.23
C ASP A 2 16.90 15.90 -9.01
N VAL A 3 17.98 15.78 -8.24
CA VAL A 3 18.64 14.49 -7.97
C VAL A 3 17.69 13.51 -7.28
N VAL A 4 16.86 13.97 -6.35
CA VAL A 4 15.86 13.16 -5.64
C VAL A 4 14.73 12.77 -6.60
N ARG A 5 14.25 13.70 -7.42
CA ARG A 5 13.20 13.45 -8.45
C ARG A 5 13.65 12.48 -9.54
N GLN A 6 14.93 12.46 -9.85
CA GLN A 6 15.53 11.53 -10.80
C GLN A 6 15.85 10.18 -10.14
N ALA A 7 16.32 10.20 -8.89
CA ALA A 7 16.70 8.99 -8.15
C ALA A 7 15.50 8.15 -7.71
N LEU A 8 14.38 8.76 -7.28
CA LEU A 8 13.20 7.98 -6.82
C LEU A 8 12.68 6.95 -7.85
N PRO A 9 12.43 7.31 -9.12
CA PRO A 9 12.01 6.32 -10.11
C PRO A 9 13.11 5.30 -10.44
N MET A 10 14.40 5.68 -10.37
CA MET A 10 15.51 4.73 -10.55
C MET A 10 15.61 3.72 -9.41
N VAL A 11 15.41 4.15 -8.17
CA VAL A 11 15.41 3.25 -7.00
C VAL A 11 14.19 2.33 -7.05
N LEU A 12 13.02 2.84 -7.46
CA LEU A 12 11.82 2.02 -7.57
C LEU A 12 11.95 0.93 -8.66
N THR A 13 12.54 1.25 -9.82
CA THR A 13 12.75 0.23 -10.85
C THR A 13 13.75 -0.83 -10.40
N MET A 14 14.81 -0.44 -9.67
CA MET A 14 15.73 -1.39 -9.04
C MET A 14 15.02 -2.27 -8.00
N LEU A 15 14.14 -1.69 -7.18
CA LEU A 15 13.34 -2.42 -6.21
C LEU A 15 12.39 -3.43 -6.88
N LYS A 16 11.75 -3.04 -7.99
CA LYS A 16 10.88 -3.94 -8.77
C LYS A 16 11.66 -5.10 -9.38
N MET A 17 12.85 -4.83 -9.92
CA MET A 17 13.74 -5.87 -10.45
C MET A 17 14.19 -6.83 -9.34
N ALA A 18 14.60 -6.31 -8.19
CA ALA A 18 14.96 -7.12 -7.04
C ALA A 18 13.78 -7.99 -6.58
N LEU A 19 12.56 -7.44 -6.53
CA LEU A 19 11.36 -8.18 -6.16
C LEU A 19 11.11 -9.33 -7.13
N VAL A 20 11.13 -9.07 -8.44
CA VAL A 20 10.89 -10.10 -9.47
C VAL A 20 11.88 -11.26 -9.37
N ILE A 21 13.15 -10.97 -9.09
CA ILE A 21 14.17 -12.00 -8.86
C ILE A 21 13.91 -12.81 -7.58
N CYS A 22 13.34 -12.17 -6.55
CA CYS A 22 13.01 -12.84 -5.28
C CYS A 22 11.73 -13.69 -5.36
N ILE A 23 10.81 -13.44 -6.30
CA ILE A 23 9.55 -14.22 -6.44
C ILE A 23 9.80 -15.74 -6.45
N PRO A 24 10.63 -16.31 -7.33
CA PRO A 24 10.85 -17.76 -7.36
C PRO A 24 11.44 -18.30 -6.06
N LEU A 25 12.34 -17.54 -5.41
CA LEU A 25 12.94 -17.94 -4.12
C LEU A 25 11.88 -18.00 -3.00
N VAL A 26 11.00 -16.99 -2.94
CA VAL A 26 9.92 -16.93 -1.95
C VAL A 26 8.90 -18.04 -2.18
N LEU A 27 8.54 -18.34 -3.43
CA LEU A 27 7.62 -19.42 -3.76
C LEU A 27 8.20 -20.80 -3.42
N LEU A 28 9.51 -20.99 -3.63
CA LEU A 28 10.19 -22.24 -3.32
C LEU A 28 10.24 -22.49 -1.81
N ILE A 29 10.61 -21.47 -1.01
CA ILE A 29 10.57 -21.53 0.46
C ILE A 29 9.13 -21.74 0.96
N GLY A 30 8.16 -21.09 0.31
CA GLY A 30 6.73 -21.22 0.60
C GLY A 30 6.09 -22.51 0.11
N THR A 31 6.86 -23.47 -0.45
CA THR A 31 6.36 -24.74 -1.02
C THR A 31 5.21 -24.57 -2.01
N TYR A 32 5.16 -23.45 -2.73
CA TYR A 32 4.06 -23.08 -3.63
C TYR A 32 2.66 -23.01 -2.96
N ASP A 33 2.60 -22.72 -1.66
CA ASP A 33 1.32 -22.51 -0.98
C ASP A 33 0.56 -21.32 -1.61
N LEU A 34 -0.75 -21.50 -1.80
CA LEU A 34 -1.65 -20.49 -2.33
C LEU A 34 -1.59 -19.21 -1.50
N LYS A 35 -1.44 -19.33 -0.17
CA LYS A 35 -1.26 -18.17 0.70
C LYS A 35 -0.05 -17.34 0.28
N THR A 36 1.09 -18.00 0.07
CA THR A 36 2.35 -17.36 -0.34
C THR A 36 2.18 -16.69 -1.71
N VAL A 37 1.59 -17.38 -2.68
CA VAL A 37 1.34 -16.84 -4.02
C VAL A 37 0.51 -15.55 -3.94
N VAL A 38 -0.61 -15.57 -3.22
CA VAL A 38 -1.50 -14.41 -3.07
C VAL A 38 -0.78 -13.25 -2.38
N THR A 39 0.01 -13.53 -1.33
CA THR A 39 0.77 -12.47 -0.64
C THR A 39 1.80 -11.81 -1.56
N VAL A 40 2.53 -12.59 -2.36
CA VAL A 40 3.52 -12.06 -3.30
C VAL A 40 2.85 -11.21 -4.39
N SER A 41 1.70 -11.64 -4.93
CA SER A 41 0.92 -10.85 -5.88
C SER A 41 0.42 -9.53 -5.29
N CYS A 42 -0.03 -9.52 -4.04
CA CYS A 42 -0.42 -8.29 -3.34
C CYS A 42 0.77 -7.34 -3.14
N VAL A 43 1.95 -7.85 -2.76
CA VAL A 43 3.16 -7.03 -2.62
C VAL A 43 3.60 -6.46 -3.96
N GLN A 44 3.54 -7.27 -5.02
CA GLN A 44 3.83 -6.81 -6.38
C GLN A 44 2.87 -5.70 -6.80
N PHE A 45 1.56 -5.88 -6.62
CA PHE A 45 0.57 -4.84 -6.87
C PHE A 45 0.87 -3.55 -6.09
N ALA A 46 1.19 -3.67 -4.80
CA ALA A 46 1.53 -2.53 -3.95
C ALA A 46 2.70 -1.72 -4.52
N LEU A 47 3.80 -2.39 -4.90
CA LEU A 47 4.98 -1.72 -5.46
C LEU A 47 4.76 -1.18 -6.88
N PHE A 48 3.97 -1.86 -7.71
CA PHE A 48 3.66 -1.35 -9.04
C PHE A 48 2.82 -0.09 -8.99
N PHE A 49 1.86 -0.01 -8.07
CA PHE A 49 0.99 1.14 -7.90
C PHE A 49 1.69 2.39 -7.34
N VAL A 50 2.89 2.25 -6.74
CA VAL A 50 3.68 3.42 -6.31
C VAL A 50 4.06 4.33 -7.48
N ASP A 51 4.21 3.80 -8.71
CA ASP A 51 4.48 4.63 -9.89
C ASP A 51 3.37 5.63 -10.18
N PHE A 52 2.12 5.24 -9.95
CA PHE A 52 0.98 6.13 -10.11
C PHE A 52 1.11 7.35 -9.19
N TRP A 53 1.52 7.15 -7.93
CA TRP A 53 1.73 8.25 -6.98
C TRP A 53 2.86 9.18 -7.40
N PHE A 54 3.93 8.66 -8.00
CA PHE A 54 5.00 9.50 -8.55
C PHE A 54 4.54 10.32 -9.77
N GLN A 55 3.73 9.74 -10.63
CA GLN A 55 3.17 10.45 -11.78
C GLN A 55 2.16 11.51 -11.33
N LEU A 56 1.33 11.20 -10.33
CA LEU A 56 0.40 12.15 -9.72
C LEU A 56 1.15 13.30 -9.04
N ALA A 57 2.23 13.02 -8.30
CA ALA A 57 3.04 14.07 -7.69
C ALA A 57 3.68 14.99 -8.74
N ARG A 58 4.19 14.44 -9.85
CA ARG A 58 4.69 15.25 -10.98
C ARG A 58 3.59 16.07 -11.65
N TRP A 59 2.40 15.49 -11.80
CA TRP A 59 1.27 16.19 -12.41
C TRP A 59 0.83 17.36 -11.54
N ILE A 60 0.61 17.14 -10.24
CA ILE A 60 0.23 18.20 -9.30
C ILE A 60 1.28 19.32 -9.28
N ASP A 61 2.57 18.98 -9.31
CA ASP A 61 3.65 19.96 -9.40
C ASP A 61 3.50 20.86 -10.64
N SER A 62 3.31 20.28 -11.82
CA SER A 62 3.12 21.04 -13.06
C SER A 62 1.85 21.90 -13.04
N THR A 63 0.76 21.39 -12.48
CA THR A 63 -0.53 22.10 -12.42
C THR A 63 -0.53 23.23 -11.38
N ILE A 64 0.10 23.03 -10.22
CA ILE A 64 0.22 24.05 -9.19
C ILE A 64 1.20 25.15 -9.62
N LEU A 65 2.33 24.80 -10.24
CA LEU A 65 3.29 25.80 -10.74
C LEU A 65 2.70 26.62 -11.90
N ASP A 66 1.90 26.02 -12.78
CA ASP A 66 1.17 26.77 -13.82
C ASP A 66 0.07 27.66 -13.21
N ALA A 67 -0.61 27.21 -12.15
CA ALA A 67 -1.59 28.03 -11.44
C ALA A 67 -0.96 29.19 -10.64
N LEU A 68 0.25 29.02 -10.07
CA LEU A 68 0.94 30.04 -9.26
C LEU A 68 1.84 30.98 -10.09
N TYR A 69 2.41 30.51 -11.20
CA TYR A 69 3.40 31.26 -12.00
C TYR A 69 3.10 31.29 -13.51
N GLY A 70 2.00 30.68 -13.96
CA GLY A 70 1.59 30.72 -15.37
C GLY A 70 1.13 32.12 -15.82
N TRP A 71 0.92 32.27 -17.13
CA TRP A 71 0.66 33.53 -17.84
C TRP A 71 -0.55 34.36 -17.30
N HIS A 72 -1.41 33.76 -16.47
CA HIS A 72 -2.56 34.39 -15.82
C HIS A 72 -2.39 34.60 -14.30
N SER A 73 -1.20 34.42 -13.75
CA SER A 73 -0.94 34.58 -12.31
C SER A 73 -1.02 36.07 -11.87
N PRO A 74 -1.61 36.38 -10.69
CA PRO A 74 -1.59 37.71 -10.09
C PRO A 74 -0.18 38.28 -9.82
N HIS A 75 0.86 37.44 -9.92
CA HIS A 75 2.27 37.80 -9.76
C HIS A 75 2.99 38.18 -11.07
N SER A 76 2.26 38.46 -12.16
CA SER A 76 2.80 39.18 -13.32
C SER A 76 3.08 40.65 -12.97
N ASN A 77 4.06 40.87 -12.09
CA ASN A 77 4.63 42.19 -11.87
C ASN A 77 6.15 42.04 -11.91
N PHE A 78 6.72 42.52 -13.01
CA PHE A 78 8.15 42.75 -13.23
C PHE A 78 8.76 43.50 -12.03
N ASN A 79 9.25 42.78 -11.02
CA ASN A 79 10.02 43.37 -9.93
C ASN A 79 11.36 42.63 -9.77
N PRO A 80 12.47 43.22 -10.23
CA PRO A 80 13.84 42.69 -10.13
C PRO A 80 14.33 42.36 -8.71
N LEU A 81 13.58 42.74 -7.67
CA LEU A 81 13.93 42.50 -6.26
C LEU A 81 13.29 41.24 -5.65
N MET A 82 12.44 40.49 -6.37
CA MET A 82 11.89 39.22 -5.86
C MET A 82 12.94 38.09 -5.74
N GLY A 83 14.10 38.21 -6.39
CA GLY A 83 15.21 37.26 -6.25
C GLY A 83 15.88 37.26 -4.86
N LEU A 84 15.68 38.31 -4.05
CA LEU A 84 16.27 38.44 -2.71
C LEU A 84 15.30 38.11 -1.55
N ASN A 85 13.98 38.06 -1.80
CA ASN A 85 12.96 37.89 -0.75
C ASN A 85 12.20 36.53 -0.82
N ASN A 86 12.59 35.63 -1.72
CA ASN A 86 11.93 34.33 -1.91
C ASN A 86 12.74 33.12 -1.41
N ALA A 87 13.82 33.30 -0.65
CA ALA A 87 14.58 32.16 -0.13
C ALA A 87 13.73 31.24 0.76
N PHE A 88 12.83 31.80 1.57
CA PHE A 88 11.88 31.01 2.37
C PHE A 88 10.76 30.39 1.55
N GLY A 89 10.23 31.12 0.56
CA GLY A 89 9.20 30.61 -0.35
C GLY A 89 9.71 29.44 -1.20
N ASP A 90 10.93 29.56 -1.71
CA ASP A 90 11.59 28.53 -2.53
C ASP A 90 12.05 27.32 -1.68
N MET A 91 12.46 27.56 -0.42
CA MET A 91 12.72 26.48 0.54
C MET A 91 11.44 25.74 0.95
N LEU A 92 10.33 26.46 1.14
CA LEU A 92 9.03 25.88 1.48
C LEU A 92 8.45 25.09 0.32
N LEU A 93 8.52 25.62 -0.91
CA LEU A 93 8.07 24.93 -2.12
C LEU A 93 8.87 23.64 -2.32
N ASN A 94 10.19 23.69 -2.15
CA ASN A 94 11.02 22.49 -2.18
C ASN A 94 10.73 21.48 -1.07
N PHE A 95 10.42 21.94 0.15
CA PHE A 95 10.07 21.05 1.26
C PHE A 95 8.72 20.35 1.01
N VAL A 96 7.71 21.11 0.57
CA VAL A 96 6.39 20.57 0.22
C VAL A 96 6.50 19.60 -0.96
N MET A 97 7.30 19.94 -1.98
CA MET A 97 7.57 19.04 -3.10
C MET A 97 8.24 17.75 -2.63
N ALA A 98 9.32 17.83 -1.85
CA ALA A 98 10.00 16.63 -1.34
C ALA A 98 9.06 15.76 -0.49
N MET A 99 8.20 16.39 0.32
CA MET A 99 7.18 15.70 1.10
C MET A 99 6.15 14.99 0.21
N MET A 100 5.69 15.58 -0.89
CA MET A 100 4.73 14.90 -1.78
C MET A 100 5.28 13.62 -2.40
N PHE A 101 6.57 13.60 -2.78
CA PHE A 101 7.22 12.42 -3.34
C PHE A 101 7.53 11.33 -2.32
N ILE A 102 7.53 11.63 -1.02
CA ILE A 102 7.80 10.67 0.06
C ILE A 102 6.51 10.26 0.77
N VAL A 103 5.69 11.22 1.18
CA VAL A 103 4.48 11.01 1.99
C VAL A 103 3.41 10.25 1.23
N LEU A 104 3.16 10.57 -0.05
CA LEU A 104 2.09 9.92 -0.82
C LEU A 104 2.38 8.41 -1.07
N PRO A 105 3.58 8.02 -1.54
CA PRO A 105 3.93 6.61 -1.65
C PRO A 105 3.99 5.87 -0.32
N THR A 106 4.55 6.50 0.72
CA THR A 106 4.67 5.86 2.04
C THR A 106 3.30 5.64 2.67
N PHE A 107 2.39 6.61 2.54
CA PHE A 107 1.00 6.47 2.95
C PHE A 107 0.33 5.26 2.29
N TRP A 108 0.48 5.11 0.97
CA TRP A 108 -0.09 3.98 0.23
C TRP A 108 0.43 2.62 0.72
N VAL A 109 1.75 2.47 0.83
CA VAL A 109 2.36 1.21 1.27
C VAL A 109 1.99 0.89 2.73
N MET A 110 1.96 1.89 3.61
CA MET A 110 1.54 1.71 5.00
C MET A 110 0.05 1.35 5.11
N ALA A 111 -0.81 1.99 4.32
CA ALA A 111 -2.25 1.70 4.31
C ALA A 111 -2.54 0.27 3.85
N LEU A 112 -1.86 -0.20 2.80
CA LEU A 112 -1.97 -1.60 2.35
C LEU A 112 -1.42 -2.59 3.38
N GLY A 113 -0.32 -2.26 4.05
CA GLY A 113 0.22 -3.08 5.15
C GLY A 113 -0.79 -3.22 6.30
N TRP A 114 -1.40 -2.11 6.71
CA TRP A 114 -2.43 -2.11 7.75
C TRP A 114 -3.69 -2.87 7.34
N ALA A 115 -4.16 -2.68 6.10
CA ALA A 115 -5.30 -3.41 5.54
C ALA A 115 -5.04 -4.92 5.49
N GLY A 116 -3.83 -5.33 5.08
CA GLY A 116 -3.41 -6.73 5.07
C GLY A 116 -3.42 -7.37 6.46
N VAL A 117 -2.89 -6.68 7.47
CA VAL A 117 -2.92 -7.16 8.87
C VAL A 117 -4.36 -7.32 9.37
N ARG A 118 -5.24 -6.35 9.08
CA ARG A 118 -6.63 -6.41 9.53
C ARG A 118 -7.41 -7.52 8.82
N ALA A 119 -7.22 -7.69 7.51
CA ALA A 119 -7.83 -8.76 6.74
C ALA A 119 -7.38 -10.15 7.26
N GLY A 120 -6.09 -10.30 7.57
CA GLY A 120 -5.55 -11.52 8.19
C GLY A 120 -6.17 -11.82 9.54
N ASN A 121 -6.29 -10.82 10.41
CA ASN A 121 -6.92 -10.97 11.73
C ASN A 121 -8.40 -11.34 11.63
N PHE A 122 -9.14 -10.74 10.68
CA PHE A 122 -10.55 -11.06 10.45
C PHE A 122 -10.75 -12.49 9.95
N LEU A 123 -9.96 -12.93 8.96
CA LEU A 123 -9.97 -14.31 8.46
C LEU A 123 -9.59 -15.32 9.55
N GLY A 124 -8.58 -15.01 10.37
CA GLY A 124 -8.21 -15.83 11.53
C GLY A 124 -9.34 -15.95 12.55
N GLY A 125 -10.03 -14.85 12.85
CA GLY A 125 -11.22 -14.85 13.71
C GLY A 125 -12.36 -15.68 13.14
N LEU A 126 -12.61 -15.60 11.82
CA LEU A 126 -13.66 -16.37 11.15
C LEU A 126 -13.35 -17.88 11.11
N ILE A 127 -12.11 -18.27 10.83
CA ILE A 127 -11.67 -19.68 10.87
C ILE A 127 -11.82 -20.24 12.28
N THR A 128 -11.44 -19.46 13.29
CA THR A 128 -11.58 -19.87 14.69
C THR A 128 -13.05 -19.98 15.08
N GLY A 129 -13.88 -19.00 14.73
CA GLY A 129 -15.32 -19.00 14.99
C GLY A 129 -16.08 -20.13 14.27
N THR A 130 -15.72 -20.42 13.03
CA THR A 130 -16.29 -21.55 12.27
C THR A 130 -15.78 -22.90 12.78
N SER A 131 -14.54 -23.00 13.26
CA SER A 131 -14.04 -24.19 13.96
C SER A 131 -14.80 -24.44 15.26
N TYR A 132 -15.06 -23.39 16.05
CA TYR A 132 -15.92 -23.49 17.24
C TYR A 132 -17.34 -23.92 16.87
N ALA A 133 -17.96 -23.32 15.85
CA ALA A 133 -19.28 -23.73 15.36
C ALA A 133 -19.31 -25.19 14.86
N LYS A 134 -18.25 -25.63 14.15
CA LYS A 134 -18.09 -27.02 13.70
C LYS A 134 -17.94 -27.99 14.88
N SER A 135 -17.17 -27.62 15.90
CA SER A 135 -17.01 -28.42 17.12
C SER A 135 -18.29 -28.47 17.97
N ALA A 136 -19.04 -27.36 18.05
CA ALA A 136 -20.32 -27.30 18.74
C ALA A 136 -21.38 -28.12 18.01
N GLY A 137 -21.47 -28.01 16.69
CA GLY A 137 -22.34 -28.85 15.84
C GLY A 137 -21.98 -30.33 15.90
N GLY A 138 -20.68 -30.66 15.93
CA GLY A 138 -20.18 -32.04 16.05
C GLY A 138 -20.38 -32.65 17.45
N SER A 139 -20.55 -31.83 18.48
CA SER A 139 -20.88 -32.27 19.84
C SER A 139 -22.40 -32.42 20.02
N GLY A 140 -23.19 -31.49 19.46
CA GLY A 140 -24.64 -31.58 19.44
C GLY A 140 -25.16 -32.77 18.63
N SER A 141 -24.56 -33.05 17.47
CA SER A 141 -24.89 -34.24 16.68
C SER A 141 -24.49 -35.54 17.39
N ARG A 142 -23.38 -35.56 18.12
CA ARG A 142 -22.98 -36.69 18.95
C ARG A 142 -23.94 -36.94 20.11
N LEU A 143 -24.38 -35.89 20.80
CA LEU A 143 -25.39 -35.99 21.86
C LEU A 143 -26.74 -36.47 21.30
N ALA A 144 -27.16 -35.96 20.14
CA ALA A 144 -28.37 -36.43 19.45
C ALA A 144 -28.27 -37.90 19.03
N MET A 145 -27.16 -38.32 18.42
CA MET A 145 -26.93 -39.73 18.07
C MET A 145 -26.89 -40.64 19.30
N THR A 146 -26.30 -40.17 20.41
CA THR A 146 -26.25 -40.93 21.67
C THR A 146 -27.65 -41.08 22.25
N ALA A 147 -28.47 -40.01 22.24
CA ALA A 147 -29.85 -40.05 22.70
C ALA A 147 -30.74 -40.96 21.81
N VAL A 148 -30.58 -40.90 20.49
CA VAL A 148 -31.28 -41.77 19.54
C VAL A 148 -30.87 -43.23 19.72
N SER A 149 -29.57 -43.51 19.89
CA SER A 149 -29.09 -44.89 20.13
C SER A 149 -29.59 -45.46 21.47
N LYS A 150 -29.71 -44.63 22.51
CA LYS A 150 -30.30 -45.03 23.80
C LYS A 150 -31.81 -45.23 23.72
N GLY A 151 -32.51 -44.44 22.90
CA GLY A 151 -33.95 -44.57 22.68
C GLY A 151 -34.32 -45.77 21.80
N ALA A 152 -33.48 -46.14 20.85
CA ALA A 152 -33.67 -47.31 19.99
C ALA A 152 -33.32 -48.65 20.67
N ALA A 153 -32.61 -48.61 21.80
CA ALA A 153 -32.22 -49.78 22.59
C ALA A 153 -33.22 -50.15 23.70
N LYS A 154 -34.39 -49.50 23.75
CA LYS A 154 -35.46 -49.74 24.72
C LYS A 154 -36.74 -50.18 24.00
#